data_AF-A0A965LZ74-F1
#
_entry.id   AF-A0A965LZ74-F1
#
_cell.length_a   1.000
_cell.length_b   1.000
_cell.length_c   1.000
_cell.angle_alpha   90.00
_cell.angle_beta   90.00
_cell.angle_gamma   90.00
#
_symmetry.space_group_name_H-M   'P 1'
#
loop_
_entity.id
_entity.type
_entity.pdbx_description
1 polymer ?
#
loop_
_entity_poly.entity_id
_entity_poly.type
_entity_poly.pdbx_seq_one_letter_code
_entity_poly.pdbx_strand_id
1 'polypeptide(L)'
;SIFYPGLVGLALFSVALPFNWTTPIAWWHVALMIVGGMVNAASHLTLIRAFEYAPASKLAPFSYTQIVWATLVAYVVFGDFPDAWSMAGIGVIAASGIYVATRMRRSGR
;
A
#
# COMPACT_ATOMS: atom_id res chain seq x y z
N SER A 1 -1.02 -15.01 7.52
CA SER A 1 0.37 -15.49 7.67
C SER A 1 1.28 -14.63 6.81
N ILE A 2 2.39 -14.13 7.34
CA ILE A 2 3.36 -13.27 6.62
C ILE A 2 4.17 -14.05 5.57
N PHE A 3 4.20 -15.38 5.69
CA PHE A 3 5.04 -16.27 4.89
C PHE A 3 4.72 -16.20 3.39
N TYR A 4 3.44 -16.28 3.00
CA TYR A 4 3.04 -16.26 1.59
C TYR A 4 3.39 -14.96 0.86
N PRO A 5 3.00 -13.76 1.35
CA PRO A 5 3.38 -12.51 0.67
C PRO A 5 4.90 -12.30 0.66
N GLY A 6 5.62 -12.70 1.72
CA GLY A 6 7.09 -12.63 1.75
C GLY A 6 7.75 -13.54 0.71
N LEU A 7 7.26 -14.76 0.54
CA LEU A 7 7.81 -15.74 -0.40
C LEU A 7 7.51 -15.34 -1.85
N VAL A 8 6.30 -14.82 -2.11
CA VAL A 8 5.94 -14.24 -3.41
C VAL A 8 6.80 -13.01 -3.73
N GLY A 9 6.96 -12.10 -2.77
CA GLY A 9 7.84 -10.94 -2.92
C GLY A 9 9.27 -11.35 -3.24
N LEU A 10 9.84 -12.29 -2.48
CA LEU A 10 11.19 -12.81 -2.70
C LEU A 10 11.32 -13.46 -4.09
N ALA A 11 10.37 -14.28 -4.51
CA ALA A 11 10.40 -14.92 -5.82
C ALA A 11 10.34 -13.89 -6.96
N LEU A 12 9.41 -12.93 -6.88
CA LEU A 12 9.25 -11.89 -7.90
C LEU A 12 10.48 -10.97 -7.98
N PHE A 13 10.98 -10.50 -6.83
CA PHE A 13 12.17 -9.65 -6.81
C PHE A 13 13.41 -10.42 -7.25
N SER A 14 13.59 -11.68 -6.84
CA SER A 14 14.74 -12.49 -7.27
C SER A 14 14.79 -12.68 -8.79
N VAL A 15 13.63 -12.82 -9.44
CA VAL A 15 13.53 -12.89 -10.90
C VAL A 15 13.73 -11.51 -11.53
N ALA A 16 13.17 -10.44 -10.97
CA ALA A 16 13.22 -9.10 -11.57
C ALA A 16 14.58 -8.39 -11.42
N LEU A 17 15.26 -8.60 -10.29
CA LEU A 17 16.54 -7.97 -9.96
C LEU A 17 17.60 -8.11 -11.07
N PRO A 18 17.91 -9.30 -11.61
CA PRO A 18 18.96 -9.43 -12.63
C PRO A 18 18.68 -8.66 -13.93
N PHE A 19 17.43 -8.32 -14.23
CA PHE A 19 17.07 -7.59 -15.46
C PHE A 19 17.22 -6.07 -15.34
N ASN A 20 17.15 -5.51 -14.13
CA ASN A 20 17.15 -4.06 -13.92
C ASN A 20 18.05 -3.63 -12.75
N TRP A 21 19.07 -4.44 -12.43
CA TRP A 21 19.98 -4.16 -11.33
C TRP A 21 20.90 -2.99 -11.65
N THR A 22 20.74 -1.90 -10.92
CA THR A 22 21.71 -0.82 -10.84
C THR A 22 22.53 -1.01 -9.56
N THR A 23 23.84 -1.22 -9.68
CA THR A 23 24.73 -1.33 -8.53
C THR A 23 24.62 -0.07 -7.67
N PRO A 24 24.29 -0.18 -6.37
CA PRO A 24 24.20 0.98 -5.50
C PRO A 24 25.55 1.66 -5.41
N ILE A 25 25.65 2.86 -5.99
CA ILE A 25 26.91 3.61 -6.12
C ILE A 25 27.32 4.23 -4.77
N ALA A 26 26.36 4.37 -3.85
CA ALA A 26 26.56 4.98 -2.54
C ALA A 26 25.95 4.13 -1.42
N TRP A 27 26.65 4.06 -0.29
CA TRP A 27 26.31 3.24 0.88
C TRP A 27 24.93 3.55 1.47
N TRP A 28 24.45 4.78 1.33
CA TRP A 28 23.15 5.21 1.85
C TRP A 28 21.97 4.54 1.12
N HIS A 29 22.12 4.13 -0.14
CA HIS A 29 21.09 3.36 -0.84
C HIS A 29 20.85 2.00 -0.19
N VAL A 30 21.93 1.34 0.26
CA VAL A 30 21.84 0.05 0.97
C VAL A 30 21.16 0.25 2.33
N ALA A 31 21.49 1.34 3.03
CA ALA A 31 20.84 1.68 4.29
C ALA A 31 19.33 1.92 4.10
N LEU A 32 18.92 2.66 3.07
CA LEU A 32 17.50 2.88 2.75
C LEU A 32 16.77 1.59 2.39
N MET A 33 17.40 0.66 1.67
CA MET A 33 16.80 -0.65 1.37
C MET A 33 16.55 -1.46 2.64
N ILE A 34 17.51 -1.49 3.57
CA ILE A 34 17.37 -2.19 4.85
C ILE A 34 16.25 -1.56 5.68
N VAL A 35 16.27 -0.24 5.83
CA VAL A 35 15.26 0.50 6.62
C VAL A 35 13.87 0.34 6.01
N GLY A 36 13.75 0.47 4.68
CA GLY A 36 12.48 0.27 3.96
C GLY A 36 11.94 -1.15 4.16
N GLY A 37 12.80 -2.17 4.10
CA GLY A 37 12.45 -3.55 4.39
C GLY A 37 11.95 -3.75 5.82
N MET A 38 12.64 -3.17 6.81
CA MET A 38 12.24 -3.22 8.23
C MET A 38 10.89 -2.54 8.47
N VAL A 39 10.67 -1.35 7.89
CA VAL A 39 9.40 -0.61 8.01
C VAL A 39 8.25 -1.39 7.36
N ASN A 40 8.48 -2.00 6.20
CA ASN A 40 7.49 -2.83 5.52
C ASN A 40 7.13 -4.07 6.37
N ALA A 41 8.14 -4.79 6.89
CA ALA A 41 7.91 -5.94 7.76
C ALA A 41 7.13 -5.55 9.04
N ALA A 42 7.50 -4.45 9.69
CA ALA A 42 6.79 -3.92 10.85
C ALA A 42 5.33 -3.57 10.51
N SER A 43 5.08 -2.95 9.35
CA SER A 43 3.73 -2.62 8.89
C SER A 43 2.86 -3.87 8.73
N HIS A 44 3.40 -4.93 8.14
CA HIS A 44 2.69 -6.20 8.00
C HIS A 44 2.43 -6.89 9.35
N LEU A 45 3.38 -6.84 10.27
CA LEU A 45 3.20 -7.38 11.62
C LEU A 45 2.08 -6.64 12.38
N THR A 46 2.10 -5.31 12.34
CA THR A 46 1.05 -4.49 12.96
C THR A 46 -0.32 -4.79 12.35
N LEU A 47 -0.40 -4.97 11.03
CA LEU A 47 -1.66 -5.34 10.37
C LEU A 47 -2.17 -6.71 10.82
N ILE A 48 -1.30 -7.71 10.94
CA ILE A 48 -1.66 -9.04 11.46
C ILE A 48 -2.20 -8.93 12.89
N ARG A 49 -1.54 -8.15 13.75
CA ARG A 49 -2.00 -7.90 15.11
C ARG A 49 -3.34 -7.17 15.13
N ALA A 50 -3.56 -6.20 14.24
CA ALA A 50 -4.84 -5.48 14.16
C ALA A 50 -6.02 -6.43 13.87
N PHE A 51 -5.83 -7.41 12.98
CA PHE A 51 -6.83 -8.46 12.72
C PHE A 51 -7.07 -9.40 13.91
N GLU A 52 -6.12 -9.52 14.84
CA GLU A 52 -6.24 -10.32 16.07
C GLU A 52 -7.13 -9.61 17.10
N TYR A 53 -7.08 -8.27 17.17
CA TYR A 53 -7.82 -7.47 18.16
C TYR A 53 -9.18 -6.93 17.67
N ALA A 54 -9.44 -6.87 16.36
CA ALA A 54 -10.69 -6.34 15.81
C ALA A 54 -11.27 -7.21 14.69
N PRO A 55 -12.61 -7.46 14.68
CA PRO A 55 -13.24 -8.22 13.60
C PRO A 55 -13.09 -7.50 12.26
N ALA A 56 -12.92 -8.28 11.18
CA ALA A 56 -12.61 -7.79 9.83
C ALA A 56 -13.53 -6.66 9.33
N SER A 57 -14.80 -6.61 9.78
CA SER A 57 -15.72 -5.51 9.46
C SER A 57 -15.30 -4.13 9.96
N LYS A 58 -14.52 -4.02 11.04
CA LYS A 58 -13.96 -2.74 11.52
C LYS A 58 -12.69 -2.33 10.78
N LEU A 59 -11.99 -3.29 10.19
CA LEU A 59 -10.75 -3.08 9.41
C LEU A 59 -11.01 -2.82 7.94
N ALA A 60 -12.17 -3.22 7.41
CA ALA A 60 -12.57 -2.93 6.04
C ALA A 60 -12.44 -1.44 5.62
N PRO A 61 -12.84 -0.44 6.45
CA PRO A 61 -12.63 0.98 6.14
C PRO A 61 -11.16 1.39 6.01
N PHE A 62 -10.25 0.69 6.69
CA PHE A 62 -8.82 1.02 6.70
C PHE A 62 -8.17 0.74 5.34
N SER A 63 -8.49 -0.42 4.74
CA SER A 63 -8.02 -0.77 3.39
C SER A 63 -8.48 0.22 2.32
N TYR A 64 -9.68 0.80 2.45
CA TYR A 64 -10.14 1.83 1.51
C TYR A 64 -9.42 3.17 1.71
N THR A 65 -9.15 3.53 2.96
CA THR A 65 -8.41 4.77 3.29
C THR A 65 -6.96 4.68 2.79
N GLN A 66 -6.38 3.48 2.78
CA GLN A 66 -5.06 3.23 2.20
C GLN A 66 -5.00 3.62 0.71
N ILE A 67 -6.07 3.42 -0.06
CA ILE A 67 -6.11 3.82 -1.47
C ILE A 67 -6.05 5.35 -1.60
N VAL A 68 -6.79 6.07 -0.75
CA VAL A 68 -6.78 7.55 -0.72
C VAL A 68 -5.37 8.08 -0.38
N TRP A 69 -4.73 7.51 0.64
CA TRP A 69 -3.36 7.89 1.02
C TRP A 69 -2.34 7.55 -0.06
N ALA A 70 -2.45 6.40 -0.72
CA ALA A 70 -1.57 6.02 -1.82
C ALA A 70 -1.65 7.04 -2.98
N THR A 71 -2.86 7.47 -3.33
CA THR A 71 -3.07 8.52 -4.34
C THR A 71 -2.46 9.86 -3.92
N LEU A 72 -2.67 10.26 -2.65
CA LEU A 72 -2.19 11.55 -2.14
C LEU A 72 -0.67 11.59 -2.07
N VAL A 73 -0.03 10.52 -1.58
CA VAL A 73 1.43 10.39 -1.53
C VAL A 73 2.03 10.35 -2.93
N ALA A 74 1.40 9.65 -3.87
CA ALA A 74 1.87 9.64 -5.26
C ALA A 74 1.89 11.05 -5.87
N TYR A 75 0.82 11.83 -5.66
CA TYR A 75 0.77 13.22 -6.12
C TYR A 75 1.86 14.10 -5.48
N VAL A 76 2.05 14.00 -4.16
CA VAL A 76 3.00 14.85 -3.42
C VAL A 76 4.46 14.49 -3.73
N VAL A 77 4.79 13.21 -3.90
CA VAL A 77 6.17 12.75 -4.06
C VAL A 77 6.66 12.90 -5.49
N PHE A 78 5.81 12.58 -6.48
CA PHE A 78 6.23 12.57 -7.88
C PHE A 78 5.92 13.88 -8.60
N GLY A 79 5.01 14.73 -8.10
CA GLY A 79 4.66 16.02 -8.72
C GLY A 79 4.01 15.91 -10.11
N ASP A 80 3.97 14.71 -10.68
CA ASP A 80 3.28 14.40 -11.92
C ASP A 80 1.78 14.52 -11.71
N PHE A 81 1.20 15.49 -12.42
CA PHE A 81 -0.25 15.63 -12.46
C PHE A 81 -0.79 14.39 -13.20
N PRO A 82 -1.66 13.61 -12.56
CA PRO A 82 -2.15 12.37 -13.15
C PRO A 82 -2.79 12.64 -14.53
N ASP A 83 -2.31 11.93 -15.55
CA ASP A 83 -2.88 11.96 -16.91
C ASP A 83 -4.39 11.65 -16.88
N ALA A 84 -5.14 11.97 -17.94
CA ALA A 84 -6.61 11.89 -17.95
C ALA A 84 -7.15 10.51 -17.49
N TRP A 85 -6.42 9.45 -17.81
CA TRP A 85 -6.69 8.08 -17.34
C TRP A 85 -6.48 7.88 -15.84
N SER A 86 -5.43 8.46 -15.27
CA SER A 86 -5.17 8.46 -13.83
C SER A 86 -6.22 9.29 -13.09
N MET A 87 -6.66 10.43 -13.64
CA MET A 87 -7.80 11.20 -13.10
C MET A 87 -9.12 10.41 -13.11
N ALA A 88 -9.39 9.63 -14.17
CA ALA A 88 -10.54 8.74 -14.20
C ALA A 88 -10.46 7.65 -13.11
N GLY A 89 -9.28 7.04 -12.92
CA GLY A 89 -9.02 6.08 -11.84
C GLY A 89 -9.23 6.68 -10.45
N ILE A 90 -8.72 7.89 -10.22
CA ILE A 90 -8.92 8.64 -8.96
C ILE A 90 -10.41 8.92 -8.72
N GLY A 91 -11.16 9.29 -9.77
CA GLY A 91 -12.61 9.48 -9.68
C GLY A 91 -13.36 8.22 -9.26
N VAL A 92 -13.03 7.06 -9.83
CA VAL A 92 -13.62 5.77 -9.46
C VAL A 92 -13.28 5.38 -8.01
N ILE A 93 -12.04 5.60 -7.59
CA ILE A 93 -11.59 5.36 -6.22
C ILE A 93 -12.36 6.28 -5.24
N ALA A 94 -12.46 7.58 -5.55
CA ALA A 94 -13.18 8.54 -4.72
C ALA A 94 -14.68 8.21 -4.62
N ALA A 95 -15.32 7.85 -5.75
CA ALA A 95 -16.72 7.43 -5.78
C ALA A 95 -16.95 6.15 -4.96
N SER A 96 -16.06 5.17 -5.07
CA SER A 96 -16.10 3.94 -4.26
C SER A 96 -15.94 4.25 -2.76
N GLY A 97 -15.00 5.14 -2.40
CA GLY A 97 -14.81 5.60 -1.03
C GLY A 97 -16.05 6.28 -0.44
N ILE A 98 -16.68 7.19 -1.19
CA ILE A 98 -17.92 7.88 -0.79
C ILE A 98 -19.08 6.88 -0.65
N TYR A 99 -19.23 5.94 -1.60
CA TYR A 99 -20.26 4.90 -1.57
C TYR A 99 -20.16 4.02 -0.33
N VAL A 100 -18.94 3.61 0.03
CA VAL A 100 -18.72 2.81 1.25
C VAL A 100 -18.94 3.64 2.51
N ALA A 101 -18.49 4.90 2.56
CA ALA A 101 -18.70 5.78 3.71
C ALA A 101 -20.20 6.03 3.96
N THR A 102 -20.99 6.20 2.90
CA THR A 102 -22.45 6.34 2.99
C THR A 102 -23.15 5.02 3.31
N ARG A 103 -22.63 3.88 2.84
CA ARG A 103 -23.12 2.54 3.24
C ARG A 103 -22.87 2.25 4.71
N MET A 104 -21.72 2.61 5.25
CA MET A 104 -21.37 2.44 6.68
C MET A 104 -22.32 3.25 7.57
N ARG A 105 -22.70 4.46 7.14
CA ARG A 105 -23.71 5.29 7.82
C ARG A 105 -25.13 4.70 7.78
N ARG A 106 -25.46 3.87 6.79
CA ARG A 106 -26.78 3.23 6.67
C ARG A 106 -26.90 1.90 7.43
N SER A 107 -25.79 1.20 7.67
CA SER A 107 -25.79 -0.09 8.41
C SER A 107 -25.70 0.07 9.94
N GLY A 108 -25.63 1.30 10.45
CA GLY A 108 -25.57 1.63 11.88
C GLY A 108 -26.91 2.04 12.51
N ARG A 109 -28.03 1.68 11.88
CA ARG A 109 -29.39 1.72 12.45
C ARG A 109 -29.94 0.32 12.43
#